data_AF-A0A0H5CNE2-F1
#
_entry.id   AF-A0A0H5CNE2-F1
#
_cell.length_a   1.000
_cell.length_b   1.000
_cell.length_c   1.000
_cell.angle_alpha   90.00
_cell.angle_beta   90.00
_cell.angle_gamma   90.00
#
_symmetry.space_group_name_H-M   'P 1'
#
loop_
_entity.id
_entity.type
_entity.pdbx_description
1 polymer ?
#
loop_
_entity_poly.entity_id
_entity_poly.type
_entity_poly.pdbx_seq_one_letter_code
_entity_poly.pdbx_strand_id
1 'polypeptide(L)' 'MQLRELDALLVSLLSNDHPEIVNAELIDKESSPHSRVRVDFASGARVTIQVRSVEGPGVPAHQPYAIPSAVI' A
#
# COMPACT_ATOMS: atom_id res chain seq x y z
N MET A 1 6.48 -9.36 -12.03
CA MET A 1 6.01 -9.50 -10.65
C MET A 1 4.54 -9.13 -10.63
N GLN A 2 3.67 -10.05 -10.22
CA GLN A 2 2.24 -9.76 -10.14
C GLN A 2 2.00 -8.80 -8.96
N LEU A 3 1.05 -7.85 -9.09
CA LEU A 3 0.76 -6.85 -8.05
C LEU A 3 0.60 -7.46 -6.64
N ARG A 4 0.01 -8.66 -6.56
CA ARG A 4 -0.21 -9.38 -5.30
C ARG A 4 1.09 -9.83 -4.60
N GLU A 5 2.15 -10.08 -5.35
CA GLU A 5 3.46 -10.45 -4.80
C GLU A 5 4.13 -9.24 -4.12
N LEU A 6 3.96 -8.04 -4.67
CA LEU A 6 4.44 -6.80 -4.06
C LEU A 6 3.67 -6.50 -2.77
N ASP A 7 2.36 -6.68 -2.81
CA ASP A 7 1.48 -6.46 -1.66
C ASP A 7 1.84 -7.40 -0.49
N ALA A 8 2.05 -8.69 -0.78
CA ALA A 8 2.49 -9.68 0.20
C ALA A 8 3.89 -9.37 0.75
N LEU A 9 4.83 -8.92 -0.10
CA LEU A 9 6.16 -8.49 0.33
C LEU A 9 6.09 -7.30 1.27
N LEU A 10 5.27 -6.29 0.95
CA LEU A 10 5.10 -5.11 1.80
C LEU A 10 4.54 -5.47 3.18
N VAL A 11 3.50 -6.31 3.23
CA VAL A 11 2.97 -6.82 4.50
C VAL A 11 4.05 -7.59 5.27
N SER A 12 4.78 -8.49 4.60
CA SER A 12 5.85 -9.25 5.25
C SER A 12 6.95 -8.36 5.82
N LEU A 13 7.32 -7.27 5.14
CA LEU A 13 8.35 -6.34 5.61
C LEU A 13 7.84 -5.50 6.78
N LEU A 14 6.62 -4.98 6.68
CA LEU A 14 6.03 -4.09 7.68
C LEU A 14 5.59 -4.84 8.95
N SER A 15 5.29 -6.13 8.84
CA SER A 15 4.97 -6.99 9.98
C SER A 15 6.20 -7.53 10.70
N ASN A 16 7.42 -7.20 10.25
CA ASN A 16 8.65 -7.73 10.82
C ASN A 16 9.21 -6.80 11.91
N ASP A 17 9.08 -7.19 13.18
CA ASP A 17 9.72 -6.59 14.38
C ASP A 17 9.85 -5.06 14.38
N HIS A 18 8.75 -4.36 14.09
CA HIS A 18 8.65 -2.92 14.26
C HIS A 18 7.80 -2.61 15.51
N PRO A 19 8.41 -2.14 16.63
CA PRO A 19 7.65 -1.86 17.86
C PRO A 19 6.60 -0.75 17.69
N GLU A 20 6.71 0.03 16.63
CA GLU A 20 5.78 1.10 16.28
C GLU A 20 4.58 0.60 15.47
N ILE A 21 4.67 -0.56 14.82
CA ILE A 21 3.61 -1.11 13.95
C ILE A 21 2.88 -2.22 14.70
N VAL A 22 1.57 -2.03 14.89
CA VAL A 22 0.70 -3.00 15.56
C VAL A 22 0.11 -3.97 14.53
N ASN A 23 -0.20 -3.49 13.33
CA ASN A 23 -0.80 -4.30 12.29
C ASN A 23 -0.44 -3.75 10.90
N ALA A 24 -0.23 -4.66 9.95
CA ALA A 24 -0.13 -4.35 8.53
C ALA A 24 -0.99 -5.36 7.75
N GLU A 25 -2.00 -4.87 7.03
CA GLU A 25 -2.94 -5.73 6.31
C GLU A 25 -3.22 -5.24 4.89
N LEU A 26 -3.58 -6.18 4.01
CA LEU A 26 -4.06 -5.87 2.68
C LEU A 26 -5.48 -5.31 2.75
N ILE A 27 -5.72 -4.20 2.07
CA ILE A 27 -7.05 -3.61 1.96
C ILE A 27 -7.66 -4.08 0.65
N ASP A 28 -8.83 -4.72 0.72
CA ASP A 28 -9.43 -5.32 -0.47
C ASP A 28 -9.89 -4.27 -1.48
N LYS A 29 -9.75 -4.63 -2.77
CA LYS A 29 -9.78 -3.72 -3.93
C LYS A 29 -11.12 -3.07 -4.25
N GLU A 30 -12.20 -3.40 -3.54
CA GLU A 30 -13.55 -3.00 -3.96
C GLU A 30 -13.74 -1.48 -4.06
N SER A 31 -12.88 -0.68 -3.40
CA SER A 31 -13.01 0.77 -3.37
C SER A 31 -11.88 1.56 -4.06
N SER A 32 -10.75 0.94 -4.46
CA SER A 32 -9.64 1.66 -5.10
C SER A 32 -8.67 0.75 -5.85
N PRO A 33 -8.28 1.09 -7.10
CA PRO A 33 -7.23 0.37 -7.83
C PRO A 33 -5.81 0.65 -7.32
N HIS A 34 -5.64 1.58 -6.35
CA HIS A 34 -4.33 2.10 -5.93
C HIS A 34 -3.99 1.85 -4.44
N SER A 35 -4.99 1.59 -3.59
CA SER A 35 -4.80 1.28 -2.17
C SER A 35 -4.34 -0.16 -1.98
N ARG A 36 -3.26 -0.37 -1.20
CA ARG A 36 -2.65 -1.71 -1.10
C ARG A 36 -2.52 -2.22 0.32
N VAL A 37 -2.01 -1.39 1.24
CA VAL A 37 -1.72 -1.82 2.62
C VAL A 37 -2.19 -0.77 3.61
N ARG A 38 -2.90 -1.20 4.65
CA ARG A 38 -3.18 -0.40 5.85
C ARG A 38 -2.14 -0.74 6.91
N VAL A 39 -1.57 0.29 7.51
CA VAL A 39 -0.65 0.16 8.65
C VAL A 39 -1.27 0.88 9.84
N ASP A 40 -1.46 0.14 10.93
CA ASP A 40 -1.93 0.67 12.21
C ASP A 40 -0.73 0.74 13.18
N PHE A 41 -0.52 1.90 13.79
CA PHE A 41 0.63 2.15 14.68
C PHE A 41 0.26 2.08 16.16
N ALA A 42 1.24 1.81 17.01
CA ALA A 42 1.08 1.77 18.46
C ALA A 42 0.66 3.14 19.06
N SER A 43 0.95 4.24 18.36
CA SER A 43 0.49 5.59 18.71
C SER A 43 -1.01 5.81 18.47
N GLY A 44 -1.72 4.86 17.86
CA GLY A 44 -3.09 5.01 17.39
C GLY A 44 -3.20 5.70 16.03
N ALA A 45 -2.08 6.09 15.41
CA ALA A 45 -2.06 6.61 14.05
C ALA A 45 -2.35 5.50 13.02
N ARG A 46 -2.87 5.90 11.87
CA ARG A 46 -3.16 5.00 10.75
C ARG A 46 -2.64 5.59 9.45
N VAL A 47 -1.96 4.78 8.66
CA VAL A 47 -1.48 5.14 7.32
C VAL A 47 -2.00 4.14 6.30
N THR A 48 -2.34 4.64 5.11
CA THR A 48 -2.63 3.82 3.95
C THR A 48 -1.54 4.02 2.91
N ILE A 49 -0.84 2.95 2.56
CA ILE A 49 0.17 2.97 1.52
C ILE A 49 -0.52 2.76 0.17
N GLN A 50 -0.40 3.76 -0.71
CA GLN A 50 -0.89 3.70 -2.07
C GLN A 50 0.27 3.83 -3.04
N VAL A 51 0.28 2.99 -4.08
CA VAL A 51 1.31 3.04 -5.12
C VAL A 51 0.85 3.95 -6.24
N ARG A 52 1.67 4.97 -6.52
CA ARG A 52 1.37 6.01 -7.48
C ARG A 52 1.38 5.52 -8.93
N SER A 53 2.41 4.80 -9.34
CA SER A 53 2.50 4.16 -10.67
C SER A 53 3.24 2.82 -10.59
N VAL A 54 2.97 1.92 -11.54
CA VAL A 54 3.75 0.70 -11.77
C VAL A 54 4.17 0.66 -13.23
N GLU A 55 5.46 0.57 -13.50
CA GLU A 55 6.01 0.67 -14.85
C GLU A 55 6.97 -0.50 -15.11
N GLY A 56 6.99 -1.01 -16.35
CA GLY A 56 7.92 -2.06 -16.75
C GLY A 56 7.49 -2.83 -18.01
N PRO A 57 8.38 -3.66 -18.58
CA PRO A 57 8.05 -4.51 -19.73
C PRO A 57 6.85 -5.41 -19.43
N GLY A 58 5.80 -5.33 -20.26
CA GLY A 58 4.58 -6.13 -20.11
C GLY A 58 3.60 -5.63 -19.05
N VAL A 59 3.82 -4.48 -18.41
CA VAL A 59 2.86 -3.84 -17.51
C VAL A 59 1.95 -2.91 -18.31
N PRO A 60 0.61 -3.09 -18.28
CA PRO A 60 -0.30 -2.16 -18.93
C PRO A 60 -0.17 -0.75 -18.35
N ALA A 61 -0.16 0.24 -19.24
CA ALA A 61 -0.21 1.64 -18.83
C ALA A 61 -1.50 1.91 -18.06
N HIS A 62 -1.37 2.63 -16.94
CA HIS A 62 -2.49 3.08 -16.12
C HIS A 62 -2.23 4.52 -15.68
N GLN A 63 -3.31 5.26 -15.46
CA GLN A 63 -3.20 6.61 -14.95
C GLN A 63 -2.62 6.56 -13.52
N PRO A 64 -1.60 7.39 -13.21
CA PRO A 64 -1.07 7.44 -11.85
C PRO A 64 -2.14 7.86 -10.85
N TYR A 65 -2.07 7.33 -9.64
CA TYR A 65 -2.93 7.79 -8.55
C TYR A 65 -2.72 9.29 -8.30
N ALA A 66 -3.81 10.05 -8.30
CA ALA A 66 -3.81 11.45 -7.93
C ALA A 66 -3.87 11.56 -6.40
N ILE A 67 -2.77 11.99 -5.79
CA ILE A 67 -2.72 12.25 -4.34
C ILE A 67 -3.65 13.44 -4.06
N PRO A 68 -4.69 13.27 -3.21
CA PRO A 68 -5.59 14.37 -2.87
C PRO A 68 -4.80 15.51 -2.23
N SER A 69 -5.04 16.75 -2.69
CA SER A 69 -4.35 17.95 -2.22
C SER A 69 -4.55 18.26 -0.74
N ALA A 70 -5.56 17.66 -0.10
CA ALA A 70 -5.80 17.76 1.33
C ALA A 70 -4.78 16.99 2.21
N VAL A 71 -3.91 16.17 1.59
CA VAL A 71 -2.93 15.31 2.28
C VAL A 71 -1.49 15.83 2.11
N ILE A 72 -1.28 16.97 1.44
CA ILE A 72 0.03 17.61 1.19
C ILE A 72 0.23 18.80 2.13
#